data_AF-A0A7J6TET1-F1
#
_entry.id   AF-A0A7J6TET1-F1
#
_cell.length_a   1.000
_cell.length_b   1.000
_cell.length_c   1.000
_cell.angle_alpha   90.00
_cell.angle_beta   90.00
_cell.angle_gamma   90.00
#
_symmetry.space_group_name_H-M   'P 1'
#
loop_
_entity.id
_entity.type
_entity.pdbx_description
1 polymer ?
#
loop_
_entity_poly.entity_id
_entity_poly.type
_entity_poly.pdbx_seq_one_letter_code
_entity_poly.pdbx_strand_id
1 'polypeptide(L)'
;MLPSASSQRLESSSTFTRDEEIANLVRTYQEQLAEIAAANSTLVDDKERLAILLEPYMDAEGRMRLPDGASSIDPNIRILKEGLDLRLQEFWDSFQRLQQIERRLSRKIDETAMEYQHAISDVSGLCDKRILKRLREQQRQITLQQVENDQLRFERDTLNYELQRLRQILLRDPNFNGSLDNATLFEDHSRAVREQQQDLRDQMRSQMPATYRDSGEREGDEAAGGTSAQAVTSPSADLTTVIQPEGELQGHSSF
;
A
#
# COMPACT_ATOMS: atom_id res chain seq x y z
N MET A 1 14.41 -44.20 -6.05
CA MET A 1 15.02 -43.39 -7.12
C MET A 1 15.57 -42.13 -6.44
N LEU A 2 16.89 -41.97 -6.37
CA LEU A 2 17.50 -40.77 -5.80
C LEU A 2 17.44 -39.65 -6.85
N PRO A 3 17.04 -38.42 -6.49
CA PRO A 3 17.13 -37.29 -7.40
C PRO A 3 18.59 -37.07 -7.81
N SER A 4 18.82 -36.87 -9.11
CA SER A 4 20.15 -36.65 -9.67
C SER A 4 20.78 -35.41 -9.05
N ALA A 5 21.98 -35.54 -8.48
CA ALA A 5 22.74 -34.46 -7.83
C ALA A 5 22.96 -33.23 -8.75
N SER A 6 22.87 -33.42 -10.06
CA SER A 6 22.95 -32.37 -11.06
C SER A 6 21.73 -31.43 -11.07
N SER A 7 20.53 -31.92 -10.72
CA SER A 7 19.32 -31.08 -10.61
C SER A 7 19.33 -30.20 -9.36
N GLN A 8 19.79 -30.75 -8.22
CA GLN A 8 19.85 -30.00 -6.95
C GLN A 8 20.85 -28.81 -7.01
N ARG A 9 21.90 -28.91 -7.84
CA ARG A 9 22.93 -27.87 -7.96
C ARG A 9 22.53 -26.68 -8.82
N LEU A 10 21.58 -26.87 -9.76
CA LEU A 10 21.06 -25.81 -10.61
C LEU A 10 19.93 -25.03 -9.92
N GLU A 11 19.09 -25.71 -9.15
CA GLU A 11 18.00 -25.07 -8.39
C GLU A 11 18.52 -24.19 -7.25
N SER A 12 19.56 -24.64 -6.53
CA SER A 12 20.21 -23.85 -5.48
C SER A 12 20.89 -22.58 -5.99
N SER A 13 21.36 -22.59 -7.24
CA SER A 13 21.96 -21.40 -7.86
C SER A 13 20.90 -20.37 -8.29
N SER A 14 19.70 -20.79 -8.68
CA SER A 14 18.65 -19.85 -9.12
C SER A 14 17.87 -19.23 -7.96
N THR A 15 17.69 -19.97 -6.86
CA THR A 15 17.09 -19.41 -5.63
C THR A 15 17.99 -18.36 -5.01
N PHE A 16 19.30 -18.64 -4.94
CA PHE A 16 20.29 -17.70 -4.41
C PHE A 16 20.30 -16.36 -5.16
N THR A 17 20.24 -16.38 -6.50
CA THR A 17 20.19 -15.14 -7.29
C THR A 17 18.91 -14.33 -7.07
N ARG A 18 17.79 -14.99 -6.76
CA ARG A 18 16.50 -14.32 -6.52
C ARG A 18 16.41 -13.76 -5.11
N ASP A 19 16.95 -14.48 -4.13
CA ASP A 19 17.06 -13.98 -2.76
C ASP A 19 17.93 -12.71 -2.73
N GLU A 20 18.99 -12.67 -3.54
CA GLU A 20 19.82 -11.48 -3.75
C GLU A 20 19.03 -10.33 -4.44
N GLU A 21 18.23 -10.64 -5.46
CA GLU A 21 17.32 -9.64 -6.08
C GLU A 21 16.30 -9.07 -5.08
N ILE A 22 15.70 -9.92 -4.24
CA ILE A 22 14.75 -9.50 -3.20
C ILE A 22 15.46 -8.64 -2.17
N ALA A 23 16.64 -9.05 -1.69
CA ALA A 23 17.43 -8.27 -0.75
C ALA A 23 17.79 -6.88 -1.30
N ASN A 24 18.17 -6.82 -2.57
CA ASN A 24 18.44 -5.56 -3.26
C ASN A 24 17.18 -4.68 -3.34
N LEU A 25 16.02 -5.24 -3.72
CA LEU A 25 14.76 -4.51 -3.76
C LEU A 25 14.32 -4.01 -2.38
N VAL A 26 14.48 -4.82 -1.33
CA VAL A 26 14.19 -4.42 0.06
C VAL A 26 15.07 -3.25 0.47
N ARG A 27 16.37 -3.30 0.15
CA ARG A 27 17.29 -2.21 0.43
C ARG A 27 16.88 -0.92 -0.28
N THR A 28 16.60 -0.98 -1.59
CA THR A 28 16.14 0.20 -2.35
C THR A 28 14.82 0.74 -1.81
N TYR A 29 13.88 -0.13 -1.42
CA TYR A 29 12.63 0.26 -0.78
C TYR A 29 12.88 1.02 0.53
N GLN A 30 13.75 0.50 1.40
CA GLN A 30 14.10 1.14 2.67
C GLN A 30 14.79 2.49 2.48
N GLU A 31 15.73 2.58 1.52
CA GLU A 31 16.39 3.83 1.15
C GLU A 31 15.38 4.88 0.68
N GLN A 32 14.47 4.51 -0.24
CA GLN A 32 13.43 5.41 -0.76
C GLN A 32 12.40 5.80 0.32
N LEU A 33 12.07 4.90 1.24
CA LEU A 33 11.19 5.19 2.36
C LEU A 33 11.81 6.22 3.30
N ALA A 34 13.10 6.12 3.58
CA ALA A 34 13.84 7.11 4.37
C ALA A 34 13.88 8.48 3.69
N GLU A 35 14.12 8.52 2.37
CA GLU A 35 14.09 9.76 1.59
C GLU A 35 12.72 10.45 1.64
N ILE A 36 11.63 9.69 1.47
CA ILE A 36 10.26 10.20 1.54
C ILE A 36 9.93 10.70 2.96
N ALA A 37 10.37 9.99 4.00
CA ALA A 37 10.17 10.42 5.37
C ALA A 37 10.89 11.76 5.66
N ALA A 38 12.13 11.92 5.18
CA ALA A 38 12.86 13.17 5.28
C ALA A 38 12.17 14.31 4.51
N ALA A 39 11.73 14.06 3.28
CA ALA A 39 10.99 15.03 2.48
C ALA A 39 9.67 15.45 3.16
N ASN A 40 8.93 14.50 3.76
CA ASN A 40 7.72 14.80 4.51
C ASN A 40 7.99 15.69 5.73
N SER A 41 9.07 15.43 6.47
CA SER A 41 9.49 16.28 7.60
C SER A 41 9.70 17.72 7.13
N THR A 42 10.45 17.93 6.04
CA THR A 42 10.68 19.29 5.52
C THR A 42 9.38 19.97 5.07
N LEU A 43 8.47 19.23 4.44
CA LEU A 43 7.16 19.76 4.03
C LEU A 43 6.30 20.18 5.22
N VAL A 44 6.37 19.45 6.34
CA VAL A 44 5.67 19.83 7.57
C VAL A 44 6.25 21.14 8.10
N ASP A 45 7.58 21.24 8.22
CA ASP A 45 8.25 22.45 8.70
C ASP A 45 7.93 23.68 7.82
N ASP A 46 7.90 23.51 6.50
CA ASP A 46 7.54 24.58 5.56
C ASP A 46 6.08 25.00 5.65
N LYS A 47 5.16 24.05 5.89
CA LYS A 47 3.74 24.33 6.11
C LYS A 47 3.53 25.12 7.40
N GLU A 48 4.20 24.73 8.48
CA GLU A 48 4.16 25.45 9.75
C GLU A 48 4.71 26.87 9.58
N ARG A 49 5.84 27.01 8.88
CA ARG A 49 6.42 28.32 8.57
C ARG A 49 5.49 29.19 7.74
N LEU A 50 4.83 28.62 6.73
CA LEU A 50 3.85 29.34 5.91
C LEU A 50 2.65 29.78 6.77
N ALA A 51 2.16 28.91 7.67
CA ALA A 51 1.06 29.24 8.58
C ALA A 51 1.40 30.41 9.50
N ILE A 52 2.61 30.42 10.07
CA ILE A 52 3.11 31.53 10.91
C ILE A 52 3.18 32.84 10.09
N LEU A 53 3.65 32.78 8.85
CA LEU A 53 3.74 33.97 7.99
C LEU A 53 2.36 34.47 7.53
N LEU A 54 1.36 33.59 7.47
CA LEU A 54 -0.02 33.93 7.11
C LEU A 54 -0.85 34.43 8.29
N GLU A 55 -0.48 34.10 9.53
CA GLU A 55 -1.18 34.50 10.76
C GLU A 55 -1.54 36.00 10.82
N PRO A 56 -0.65 36.95 10.47
CA PRO A 56 -0.97 38.38 10.48
C PRO A 56 -2.00 38.80 9.42
N TYR A 57 -2.24 37.94 8.43
CA TYR A 57 -3.14 38.19 7.30
C TYR A 57 -4.46 37.42 7.45
N MET A 58 -4.69 36.70 8.55
CA MET A 58 -5.91 35.93 8.78
C MET A 58 -6.78 36.58 9.85
N ASP A 59 -8.09 36.64 9.61
CA ASP A 59 -9.05 37.02 10.64
C ASP A 59 -9.43 35.84 11.55
N ALA A 60 -10.16 36.11 12.64
CA ALA A 60 -10.65 35.09 13.57
C ALA A 60 -11.59 34.07 12.91
N GLU A 61 -12.10 34.36 11.71
CA GLU A 61 -12.92 33.45 10.91
C GLU A 61 -12.10 32.67 9.86
N GLY A 62 -10.77 32.85 9.82
CA GLY A 62 -9.86 32.17 8.91
C GLY A 62 -9.85 32.73 7.48
N ARG A 63 -10.38 33.94 7.26
CA ARG A 63 -10.38 34.61 5.95
C ARG A 63 -9.16 35.50 5.83
N MET A 64 -8.59 35.54 4.62
CA MET A 64 -7.50 36.47 4.35
C MET A 64 -7.99 37.92 4.38
N ARG A 65 -7.42 38.74 5.25
CA ARG A 65 -7.54 40.19 5.23
C ARG A 65 -6.17 40.78 4.92
N LEU A 66 -6.09 41.58 3.86
CA LEU A 66 -4.89 42.39 3.66
C LEU A 66 -4.86 43.47 4.75
N PRO A 67 -3.70 43.74 5.37
CA PRO A 67 -3.57 44.83 6.33
C PRO A 67 -3.92 46.16 5.65
N ASP A 68 -4.63 47.02 6.38
CA ASP A 68 -5.11 48.31 5.88
C ASP A 68 -3.96 49.14 5.27
N GLY A 69 -4.02 49.39 3.97
CA GLY A 69 -3.01 50.16 3.21
C GLY A 69 -1.97 49.33 2.46
N ALA A 70 -1.94 47.99 2.60
CA ALA A 70 -1.07 47.14 1.80
C ALA A 70 -1.74 46.75 0.46
N SER A 71 -1.10 47.08 -0.66
CA SER A 71 -1.62 46.77 -2.00
C SER A 71 -1.40 45.31 -2.43
N SER A 72 -0.57 44.54 -1.72
CA SER A 72 -0.28 43.14 -2.04
C SER A 72 0.26 42.36 -0.83
N ILE A 73 0.14 41.03 -0.90
CA ILE A 73 0.77 40.08 0.04
C ILE A 73 2.31 40.18 -0.08
N ASP A 74 3.03 39.91 1.02
CA ASP A 74 4.49 39.86 1.03
C ASP A 74 5.01 38.89 -0.07
N PRO A 75 5.91 39.33 -0.97
CA PRO A 75 6.52 38.46 -1.98
C PRO A 75 7.17 37.20 -1.39
N ASN A 76 7.67 37.24 -0.14
CA ASN A 76 8.25 36.09 0.52
C ASN A 76 7.25 34.96 0.76
N ILE A 77 5.98 35.30 1.08
CA ILE A 77 4.90 34.32 1.25
C ILE A 77 4.58 33.65 -0.07
N ARG A 78 4.55 34.42 -1.17
CA ARG A 78 4.35 33.87 -2.52
C ARG A 78 5.48 32.90 -2.90
N ILE A 79 6.74 33.31 -2.72
CA ILE A 79 7.90 32.46 -3.04
C ILE A 79 7.89 31.18 -2.21
N LEU A 80 7.58 31.28 -0.90
CA LEU A 80 7.49 30.11 -0.03
C LEU A 80 6.38 29.16 -0.48
N LYS A 81 5.20 29.70 -0.84
CA LYS A 81 4.08 28.92 -1.38
C LYS A 81 4.46 28.20 -2.67
N GLU A 82 5.08 28.89 -3.62
CA GLU A 82 5.54 28.28 -4.88
C GLU A 82 6.57 27.18 -4.63
N GLY A 83 7.53 27.41 -3.73
CA GLY A 83 8.51 26.38 -3.33
C GLY A 83 7.89 25.19 -2.59
N LEU A 84 6.80 25.40 -1.85
CA LEU A 84 6.07 24.34 -1.17
C LEU A 84 5.28 23.48 -2.16
N ASP A 85 4.63 24.10 -3.16
CA ASP A 85 3.93 23.38 -4.22
C ASP A 85 4.88 22.48 -5.02
N LEU A 86 6.07 22.99 -5.37
CA LEU A 86 7.09 22.22 -6.07
C LEU A 86 7.56 21.02 -5.24
N ARG A 87 7.89 21.23 -3.96
CA ARG A 87 8.30 20.13 -3.07
C ARG A 87 7.18 19.12 -2.83
N LEU A 88 5.93 19.57 -2.80
CA LEU A 88 4.77 18.69 -2.67
C LEU A 88 4.61 17.82 -3.93
N GLN A 89 4.87 18.38 -5.11
CA GLN A 89 4.92 17.61 -6.35
C GLN A 89 6.05 16.58 -6.34
N GLU A 90 7.28 16.97 -5.97
CA GLU A 90 8.43 16.07 -5.87
C GLU A 90 8.19 14.93 -4.86
N PHE A 91 7.53 15.23 -3.75
CA PHE A 91 7.10 14.25 -2.76
C PHE A 91 6.12 13.23 -3.36
N TRP A 92 5.11 13.69 -4.11
CA TRP A 92 4.17 12.80 -4.78
C TRP A 92 4.85 11.90 -5.81
N ASP A 93 5.75 12.45 -6.62
CA ASP A 93 6.50 11.67 -7.61
C ASP A 93 7.39 10.61 -6.96
N SER A 94 7.99 10.94 -5.82
CA SER A 94 8.79 10.00 -5.01
C SER A 94 7.91 8.91 -4.40
N PHE A 95 6.75 9.28 -3.86
CA PHE A 95 5.77 8.33 -3.32
C PHE A 95 5.24 7.36 -4.39
N GLN A 96 4.94 7.84 -5.59
CA GLN A 96 4.54 6.99 -6.71
C GLN A 96 5.64 5.99 -7.10
N ARG A 97 6.91 6.43 -7.11
CA ARG A 97 8.06 5.53 -7.34
C ARG A 97 8.18 4.47 -6.25
N LEU A 98 8.02 4.84 -4.97
CA LEU A 98 8.02 3.88 -3.86
C LEU A 98 6.91 2.82 -4.02
N GLN A 99 5.70 3.23 -4.39
CA GLN A 99 4.60 2.29 -4.64
C GLN A 99 4.91 1.29 -5.78
N GLN A 100 5.63 1.71 -6.81
CA GLN A 100 6.05 0.81 -7.89
C GLN A 100 7.08 -0.21 -7.39
N ILE A 101 8.05 0.22 -6.57
CA ILE A 101 9.04 -0.66 -5.94
C ILE A 101 8.34 -1.67 -5.02
N GLU A 102 7.40 -1.20 -4.19
CA GLU A 102 6.61 -2.05 -3.29
C GLU A 102 5.86 -3.14 -4.06
N ARG A 103 5.14 -2.78 -5.13
CA ARG A 103 4.44 -3.76 -5.98
C ARG A 103 5.40 -4.79 -6.57
N ARG A 104 6.56 -4.35 -7.04
CA ARG A 104 7.59 -5.25 -7.60
C ARG A 104 8.15 -6.19 -6.53
N LEU A 105 8.40 -5.68 -5.33
CA LEU A 105 8.88 -6.46 -4.20
C LEU A 105 7.85 -7.52 -3.78
N SER A 106 6.58 -7.13 -3.61
CA SER A 106 5.50 -8.07 -3.24
C SER A 106 5.38 -9.21 -4.25
N ARG A 107 5.44 -8.93 -5.56
CA ARG A 107 5.43 -9.99 -6.59
C ARG A 107 6.59 -10.94 -6.48
N LYS A 108 7.80 -10.43 -6.25
CA LYS A 108 9.00 -11.27 -6.11
C LYS A 108 8.93 -12.15 -4.87
N ILE A 109 8.38 -11.63 -3.77
CA ILE A 109 8.11 -12.41 -2.56
C ILE A 109 7.06 -13.50 -2.84
N ASP A 110 5.96 -13.16 -3.50
CA ASP A 110 4.90 -14.13 -3.84
C ASP A 110 5.43 -15.23 -4.78
N GLU A 111 6.20 -14.85 -5.80
CA GLU A 111 6.84 -15.79 -6.74
C GLU A 111 7.75 -16.78 -6.00
N THR A 112 8.64 -16.29 -5.13
CA THR A 112 9.56 -17.14 -4.36
C THR A 112 8.83 -18.00 -3.33
N ALA A 113 7.85 -17.45 -2.60
CA ALA A 113 7.04 -18.19 -1.64
C ALA A 113 6.30 -19.37 -2.31
N MET A 114 5.73 -19.16 -3.50
CA MET A 114 5.07 -20.22 -4.27
C MET A 114 6.05 -21.28 -4.74
N GLU A 115 7.24 -20.89 -5.22
CA GLU A 115 8.30 -21.83 -5.60
C GLU A 115 8.76 -22.69 -4.42
N TYR A 116 8.96 -22.10 -3.23
CA TYR A 116 9.28 -22.88 -2.02
C TYR A 116 8.15 -23.83 -1.64
N GLN A 117 6.90 -23.38 -1.70
CA GLN A 117 5.74 -24.22 -1.41
C GLN A 117 5.64 -25.40 -2.39
N HIS A 118 5.96 -25.17 -3.66
CA HIS A 118 6.06 -26.23 -4.67
C HIS A 118 7.19 -27.21 -4.39
N ALA A 119 8.40 -26.73 -4.07
CA ALA A 119 9.54 -27.59 -3.75
C ALA A 119 9.24 -28.48 -2.53
N ILE A 120 8.61 -27.92 -1.49
CA ILE A 120 8.18 -28.68 -0.31
C ILE A 120 7.13 -29.71 -0.68
N SER A 121 6.16 -29.35 -1.52
CA SER A 121 5.10 -30.26 -1.98
C SER A 121 5.67 -31.45 -2.76
N ASP A 122 6.61 -31.20 -3.69
CA ASP A 122 7.26 -32.23 -4.50
C ASP A 122 8.12 -33.17 -3.65
N VAL A 123 8.83 -32.64 -2.63
CA VAL A 123 9.62 -33.45 -1.68
C VAL A 123 8.73 -34.28 -0.76
N SER A 124 7.60 -33.74 -0.32
CA SER A 124 6.68 -34.44 0.59
C SER A 124 5.94 -35.61 -0.09
N GLY A 125 5.77 -35.58 -1.41
CA GLY A 125 5.00 -36.57 -2.16
C GLY A 125 3.52 -36.62 -1.79
N LEU A 126 3.03 -35.68 -0.97
CA LEU A 126 1.67 -35.66 -0.41
C LEU A 126 0.63 -35.08 -1.38
N CYS A 127 1.05 -34.37 -2.43
CA CYS A 127 0.12 -33.72 -3.34
C CYS A 127 -0.09 -34.51 -4.64
N ASP A 128 -1.36 -34.68 -5.02
CA ASP A 128 -1.74 -35.24 -6.31
C ASP A 128 -1.21 -34.36 -7.45
N LYS A 129 -0.51 -34.97 -8.41
CA LYS A 129 0.04 -34.33 -9.60
C LYS A 129 -1.01 -33.57 -10.40
N ARG A 130 -2.28 -33.99 -10.35
CA ARG A 130 -3.40 -33.27 -11.00
C ARG A 130 -3.68 -31.91 -10.36
N ILE A 131 -3.62 -31.84 -9.02
CA ILE A 131 -3.81 -30.60 -8.26
C ILE A 131 -2.65 -29.65 -8.55
N LEU A 132 -1.42 -30.15 -8.55
CA LEU A 132 -0.24 -29.33 -8.86
C LEU A 132 -0.27 -28.76 -10.29
N LYS A 133 -0.75 -29.53 -11.28
CA LYS A 133 -0.95 -29.01 -12.64
C LYS A 133 -2.00 -27.91 -12.68
N ARG A 134 -3.13 -28.07 -11.98
CA ARG A 134 -4.19 -27.05 -11.93
C ARG A 134 -3.69 -25.78 -11.23
N LEU A 135 -2.93 -25.92 -10.15
CA LEU A 135 -2.37 -24.80 -9.40
C LEU A 135 -1.38 -24.00 -10.27
N ARG A 136 -0.53 -24.67 -11.05
CA ARG A 136 0.37 -24.01 -12.01
C ARG A 136 -0.38 -23.24 -13.10
N GLU A 137 -1.45 -23.82 -13.62
CA GLU A 137 -2.27 -23.15 -14.63
C GLU A 137 -2.97 -21.92 -14.04
N GLN A 138 -3.52 -22.03 -12.83
CA GLN A 138 -4.11 -20.89 -12.12
C GLN A 138 -3.06 -19.80 -11.84
N GLN A 139 -1.86 -20.17 -11.39
CA GLN A 139 -0.78 -19.22 -11.18
C GLN A 139 -0.41 -18.48 -12.47
N ARG A 140 -0.30 -19.21 -13.59
CA ARG A 140 -0.05 -18.61 -14.90
C ARG A 140 -1.14 -17.60 -15.29
N GLN A 141 -2.40 -17.94 -15.03
CA GLN A 141 -3.53 -17.02 -15.28
C GLN A 141 -3.44 -15.78 -14.39
N ILE A 142 -3.12 -15.93 -13.11
CA ILE A 142 -2.92 -14.80 -12.19
C ILE A 142 -1.80 -13.89 -12.69
N THR A 143 -0.66 -14.45 -13.12
CA THR A 143 0.45 -13.64 -13.66
C THR A 143 0.03 -12.87 -14.91
N LEU A 144 -0.72 -13.48 -15.82
CA LEU A 144 -1.25 -12.78 -17.00
C LEU A 144 -2.21 -11.65 -16.62
N GLN A 145 -3.12 -11.90 -15.68
CA GLN A 145 -4.06 -10.89 -15.17
C GLN A 145 -3.36 -9.74 -14.45
N GLN A 146 -2.25 -10.01 -13.76
CA GLN A 146 -1.43 -8.97 -13.13
C GLN A 146 -0.77 -8.07 -14.18
N VAL A 147 -0.22 -8.65 -15.26
CA VAL A 147 0.36 -7.89 -16.38
C VAL A 147 -0.71 -7.04 -17.07
N GLU A 148 -1.90 -7.59 -17.31
CA GLU A 148 -3.01 -6.84 -17.89
C GLU A 148 -3.47 -5.69 -16.98
N ASN A 149 -3.57 -5.94 -15.67
CA ASN A 149 -3.90 -4.89 -14.71
C ASN A 149 -2.86 -3.76 -14.69
N ASP A 150 -1.57 -4.09 -14.81
CA ASP A 150 -0.54 -3.06 -14.88
C ASP A 150 -0.65 -2.21 -16.14
N GLN A 151 -0.95 -2.85 -17.28
CA GLN A 151 -1.17 -2.14 -18.53
C GLN A 151 -2.35 -1.17 -18.40
N LEU A 152 -3.48 -1.63 -17.84
CA LEU A 152 -4.65 -0.78 -17.61
C LEU A 152 -4.35 0.37 -16.65
N ARG A 153 -3.52 0.14 -15.62
CA ARG A 153 -3.08 1.20 -14.70
C ARG A 153 -2.23 2.23 -15.43
N PHE A 154 -1.27 1.79 -16.23
CA PHE A 154 -0.43 2.66 -17.04
C PHE A 154 -1.25 3.52 -18.01
N GLU A 155 -2.21 2.91 -18.71
CA GLU A 155 -3.10 3.63 -19.62
C GLU A 155 -3.93 4.67 -18.89
N ARG A 156 -4.53 4.31 -17.76
CA ARG A 156 -5.32 5.23 -16.93
C ARG A 156 -4.46 6.39 -16.39
N ASP A 157 -3.25 6.12 -15.94
CA ASP A 157 -2.34 7.17 -15.45
C ASP A 157 -1.91 8.10 -16.60
N THR A 158 -1.67 7.56 -17.79
CA THR A 158 -1.37 8.34 -19.02
C THR A 158 -2.55 9.23 -19.43
N LEU A 159 -3.76 8.69 -19.44
CA LEU A 159 -4.98 9.45 -19.76
C LEU A 159 -5.25 10.55 -18.74
N ASN A 160 -5.02 10.28 -17.45
CA ASN A 160 -5.14 11.29 -16.41
C ASN A 160 -4.12 12.43 -16.59
N TYR A 161 -2.89 12.10 -16.97
CA TYR A 161 -1.86 13.10 -17.27
C TYR A 161 -2.27 13.99 -18.46
N GLU A 162 -2.73 13.40 -19.57
CA GLU A 162 -3.19 14.17 -20.73
C GLU A 162 -4.43 15.02 -20.39
N LEU A 163 -5.38 14.50 -19.60
CA LEU A 163 -6.52 15.27 -19.12
C LEU A 163 -6.09 16.46 -18.27
N GLN A 164 -5.14 16.27 -17.35
CA GLN A 164 -4.61 17.34 -16.51
C GLN A 164 -3.89 18.40 -17.35
N ARG A 165 -3.12 17.97 -18.35
CA ARG A 165 -2.45 18.86 -19.30
C ARG A 165 -3.46 19.67 -20.13
N LEU A 166 -4.51 19.03 -20.65
CA LEU A 166 -5.57 19.71 -21.39
C LEU A 166 -6.30 20.73 -20.51
N ARG A 167 -6.59 20.38 -19.25
CA ARG A 167 -7.17 21.32 -18.27
C ARG A 167 -6.29 22.53 -18.06
N GLN A 168 -4.97 22.36 -17.91
CA GLN A 168 -4.03 23.47 -17.76
C GLN A 168 -4.02 24.39 -19.00
N ILE A 169 -4.12 23.82 -20.20
CA ILE A 169 -4.21 24.60 -21.45
C ILE A 169 -5.52 25.40 -21.48
N LEU A 170 -6.65 24.77 -21.16
CA LEU A 170 -7.96 25.44 -21.15
C LEU A 170 -8.06 26.54 -20.07
N LEU A 171 -7.48 26.32 -18.89
CA LEU A 171 -7.38 27.33 -17.82
C LEU A 171 -6.51 28.54 -18.22
N ARG A 172 -5.59 28.36 -19.18
CA ARG A 172 -4.73 29.43 -19.69
C ARG A 172 -5.40 30.23 -20.82
N ASP A 173 -6.45 29.70 -21.44
CA ASP A 173 -7.20 30.39 -22.49
C ASP A 173 -8.25 31.35 -21.88
N PRO A 174 -8.12 32.68 -22.06
CA PRO A 174 -9.00 33.67 -21.43
C PRO A 174 -10.44 33.68 -21.99
N ASN A 175 -10.72 32.90 -23.05
CA ASN A 175 -12.03 32.82 -23.70
C ASN A 175 -12.82 31.55 -23.35
N PHE A 176 -12.32 30.70 -22.45
CA PHE A 176 -12.98 29.44 -22.10
C PHE A 176 -14.10 29.67 -21.06
N ASN A 177 -15.36 29.69 -21.53
CA ASN A 177 -16.57 29.84 -20.71
C ASN A 177 -17.20 28.50 -20.26
N GLY A 178 -16.51 27.37 -20.42
CA GLY A 178 -17.05 26.05 -20.07
C GLY A 178 -16.85 25.70 -18.60
N SER A 179 -17.93 25.38 -17.87
CA SER A 179 -17.82 24.79 -16.52
C SER A 179 -17.18 23.41 -16.62
N LEU A 180 -16.10 23.19 -15.87
CA LEU A 180 -15.31 21.95 -15.83
C LEU A 180 -15.78 21.00 -14.71
N ASP A 181 -17.09 20.95 -14.44
CA ASP A 181 -17.66 20.04 -13.44
C ASP A 181 -17.74 18.60 -13.97
N ASN A 182 -16.57 17.96 -14.09
CA ASN A 182 -16.42 16.54 -14.48
C ASN A 182 -16.62 15.57 -13.31
N ALA A 183 -16.81 16.08 -12.08
CA ALA A 183 -17.04 15.26 -10.90
C ALA A 183 -18.29 14.37 -11.06
N THR A 184 -19.34 14.92 -11.67
CA THR A 184 -20.60 14.20 -11.95
C THR A 184 -20.40 13.09 -12.98
N LEU A 185 -19.62 13.33 -14.04
CA LEU A 185 -19.41 12.39 -15.13
C LEU A 185 -18.56 11.17 -14.70
N PHE A 186 -17.55 11.39 -13.86
CA PHE A 186 -16.75 10.29 -13.29
C PHE A 186 -17.52 9.51 -12.22
N GLU A 187 -18.36 10.19 -11.43
CA GLU A 187 -19.26 9.54 -10.46
C GLU A 187 -20.32 8.69 -11.15
N ASP A 188 -20.91 9.17 -12.25
CA ASP A 188 -21.91 8.44 -13.03
C ASP A 188 -21.29 7.21 -13.70
N HIS A 189 -20.08 7.33 -14.26
CA HIS A 189 -19.36 6.18 -14.82
C HIS A 189 -18.94 5.18 -13.73
N SER A 190 -18.51 5.67 -12.56
CA SER A 190 -18.15 4.81 -11.42
C SER A 190 -19.37 4.08 -10.84
N ARG A 191 -20.54 4.72 -10.82
CA ARG A 191 -21.81 4.09 -10.44
C ARG A 191 -22.21 3.01 -11.44
N ALA A 192 -22.17 3.32 -12.73
CA ALA A 192 -22.49 2.35 -13.78
C ALA A 192 -21.56 1.12 -13.75
N VAL A 193 -20.26 1.32 -13.51
CA VAL A 193 -19.30 0.20 -13.39
C VAL A 193 -19.56 -0.63 -12.13
N ARG A 194 -19.92 -0.01 -11.00
CA ARG A 194 -20.29 -0.75 -9.77
C ARG A 194 -21.56 -1.57 -9.96
N GLU A 195 -22.57 -0.99 -10.62
CA GLU A 195 -23.82 -1.66 -10.94
C GLU A 195 -23.57 -2.86 -11.87
N GLN A 196 -22.76 -2.68 -12.91
CA GLN A 196 -22.39 -3.77 -13.82
C GLN A 196 -21.59 -4.89 -13.15
N GLN A 197 -20.70 -4.56 -12.20
CA GLN A 197 -19.97 -5.56 -11.41
C GLN A 197 -20.87 -6.31 -10.42
N GLN A 198 -21.87 -5.62 -9.88
CA GLN A 198 -22.85 -6.21 -8.96
C GLN A 198 -23.78 -7.17 -9.70
N ASP A 199 -24.25 -6.79 -10.88
CA ASP A 199 -25.03 -7.66 -11.78
C ASP A 199 -24.24 -8.91 -12.17
N LEU A 200 -22.95 -8.77 -12.48
CA LEU A 200 -22.09 -9.92 -12.81
C LEU A 200 -21.92 -10.86 -11.61
N ARG A 201 -21.77 -10.30 -10.40
CA ARG A 201 -21.72 -11.07 -9.16
C ARG A 201 -23.03 -11.81 -8.89
N ASP A 202 -24.16 -11.16 -9.08
CA ASP A 202 -25.47 -11.75 -8.85
C ASP A 202 -25.78 -12.82 -9.90
N GLN A 203 -25.35 -12.61 -11.15
CA GLN A 203 -25.43 -13.60 -12.21
C GLN A 203 -24.56 -14.83 -11.91
N MET A 204 -23.32 -14.63 -11.45
CA MET A 204 -22.45 -15.72 -10.97
C MET A 204 -23.05 -16.44 -9.76
N ARG A 205 -23.65 -15.71 -8.81
CA ARG A 205 -24.32 -16.27 -7.63
C ARG A 205 -25.57 -17.07 -8.01
N SER A 206 -26.25 -16.71 -9.10
CA SER A 206 -27.42 -17.44 -9.62
C SER A 206 -27.05 -18.75 -10.35
N GLN A 207 -25.84 -18.84 -10.92
CA GLN A 207 -25.35 -20.03 -11.63
C GLN A 207 -24.64 -21.03 -10.70
N MET A 208 -24.38 -20.65 -9.45
CA MET A 208 -23.77 -21.54 -8.45
C MET A 208 -24.81 -22.54 -7.92
N PRO A 209 -24.49 -23.85 -7.89
CA PRO A 209 -25.39 -24.87 -7.34
C PRO A 209 -25.67 -24.64 -5.85
N ALA A 210 -26.90 -24.93 -5.42
CA ALA A 210 -27.43 -24.62 -4.08
C ALA A 210 -26.62 -25.16 -2.89
N THR A 211 -25.71 -26.12 -3.12
CA THR A 211 -24.82 -26.69 -2.11
C THR A 211 -23.74 -25.74 -1.60
N TYR A 212 -23.53 -24.58 -2.26
CA TYR A 212 -22.58 -23.55 -1.84
C TYR A 212 -23.23 -22.26 -1.31
N ARG A 213 -24.57 -22.21 -1.20
CA ARG A 213 -25.32 -20.98 -0.88
C ARG A 213 -25.51 -20.73 0.62
N ASP A 214 -25.26 -21.72 1.48
CA ASP A 214 -25.74 -21.77 2.87
C ASP A 214 -24.64 -21.92 3.96
N SER A 215 -23.36 -21.72 3.63
CA SER A 215 -22.27 -21.83 4.63
C SER A 215 -21.78 -20.47 5.18
N GLY A 216 -22.47 -19.36 4.90
CA GLY A 216 -21.97 -18.01 5.20
C GLY A 216 -22.78 -17.17 6.20
N GLU A 217 -23.96 -17.59 6.63
CA GLU A 217 -24.86 -16.74 7.44
C GLU A 217 -25.47 -17.53 8.61
N ARG A 218 -24.65 -17.89 9.60
CA ARG A 218 -25.13 -18.27 10.95
C ARG A 218 -23.98 -18.29 11.95
N GLU A 219 -23.53 -17.11 12.37
CA GLU A 219 -22.88 -16.94 13.67
C GLU A 219 -23.08 -15.50 14.14
N GLY A 220 -24.18 -15.31 14.86
CA GLY A 220 -24.59 -14.06 15.48
C GLY A 220 -25.92 -14.25 16.18
N ASP A 221 -25.88 -14.23 17.51
CA ASP A 221 -27.00 -14.13 18.44
C ASP A 221 -27.87 -15.38 18.67
N GLU A 222 -27.57 -16.10 19.77
CA GLU A 222 -28.54 -16.42 20.84
C GLU A 222 -27.90 -17.38 21.87
N ALA A 223 -27.60 -16.88 23.08
CA ALA A 223 -27.79 -17.62 24.34
C ALA A 223 -27.38 -16.76 25.55
N ALA A 224 -28.35 -15.99 26.06
CA ALA A 224 -28.33 -15.47 27.42
C ALA A 224 -29.18 -16.39 28.33
N GLY A 225 -28.59 -16.84 29.45
CA GLY A 225 -29.26 -17.44 30.61
C GLY A 225 -29.38 -18.98 30.57
N GLY A 226 -29.00 -19.77 31.57
CA GLY A 226 -28.45 -19.52 32.90
C GLY A 226 -28.37 -20.85 33.68
N THR A 227 -27.45 -20.90 34.66
CA THR A 227 -27.33 -21.83 35.80
C THR A 227 -27.00 -23.32 35.55
N SER A 228 -25.79 -23.75 35.90
CA SER A 228 -25.48 -24.38 37.20
C SER A 228 -24.04 -24.94 37.23
N ALA A 229 -23.47 -24.92 38.42
CA ALA A 229 -22.07 -25.08 38.77
C ALA A 229 -21.46 -26.46 38.48
N GLN A 230 -20.15 -26.48 38.20
CA GLN A 230 -19.20 -27.27 38.99
C GLN A 230 -17.78 -26.70 38.87
N ALA A 231 -17.19 -26.47 40.05
CA ALA A 231 -15.86 -25.94 40.25
C ALA A 231 -14.78 -27.00 39.99
N VAL A 232 -13.72 -26.61 39.28
CA VAL A 232 -12.38 -27.19 39.45
C VAL A 232 -11.36 -26.05 39.44
N THR A 233 -10.45 -26.15 40.38
CA THR A 233 -9.54 -25.17 40.96
C THR A 233 -8.22 -24.98 40.18
N SER A 234 -7.87 -23.70 39.92
CA SER A 234 -6.53 -23.06 40.01
C SER A 234 -5.33 -23.58 39.19
N PRO A 235 -4.20 -22.83 39.02
CA PRO A 235 -3.92 -21.44 39.38
C PRO A 235 -3.34 -20.55 38.25
N SER A 236 -3.40 -19.24 38.51
CA SER A 236 -2.79 -18.12 37.79
C SER A 236 -1.26 -18.11 37.90
N ALA A 237 -0.59 -17.67 36.83
CA ALA A 237 0.80 -17.23 36.87
C ALA A 237 0.95 -15.96 36.01
N ASP A 238 0.88 -14.82 36.70
CA ASP A 238 1.44 -13.55 36.24
C ASP A 238 2.96 -13.67 36.18
N LEU A 239 3.57 -13.18 35.10
CA LEU A 239 4.99 -12.85 35.07
C LEU A 239 5.21 -11.61 34.21
N THR A 240 5.09 -10.48 34.90
CA THR A 240 5.69 -9.20 34.51
C THR A 240 7.12 -9.18 35.08
N THR A 241 8.13 -8.96 34.25
CA THR A 241 9.52 -8.65 34.65
C THR A 241 10.15 -7.97 33.43
N VAL A 242 10.21 -6.64 33.33
CA VAL A 242 11.06 -5.67 34.06
C VAL A 242 12.48 -6.21 34.22
N ILE A 243 13.32 -5.89 33.24
CA ILE A 243 14.78 -6.03 33.30
C ILE A 243 15.35 -4.65 33.63
N GLN A 244 15.83 -4.49 34.86
CA GLN A 244 16.81 -3.46 35.23
C GLN A 244 18.22 -4.08 35.18
N PRO A 245 19.24 -3.33 34.74
CA PRO A 245 20.64 -3.74 34.86
C PRO A 245 21.28 -3.13 36.11
N GLU A 246 21.81 -3.95 37.00
CA GLU A 246 22.81 -3.53 37.99
C GLU A 246 23.96 -4.54 38.00
N GLY A 247 25.18 -4.04 38.18
CA GLY A 247 26.30 -4.90 38.57
C GLY A 247 27.66 -4.44 38.10
N GLU A 248 28.10 -3.28 38.57
CA GLU A 248 29.51 -2.93 38.70
C GLU A 248 30.26 -4.04 39.47
N LEU A 249 31.44 -4.43 38.98
CA LEU A 249 32.47 -5.04 39.81
C LEU A 249 33.81 -4.36 39.57
N GLN A 250 34.25 -3.71 40.64
CA GLN A 250 35.58 -3.19 40.88
C GLN A 250 36.64 -4.29 40.79
N GLY A 251 37.82 -3.95 40.25
CA GLY A 251 39.03 -4.77 40.27
C GLY A 251 40.27 -3.88 40.23
N HIS A 252 41.13 -4.07 41.21
CA HIS A 252 42.20 -3.19 41.70
C HIS A 252 43.51 -3.11 40.88
N SER A 253 44.13 -1.92 40.94
CA SER A 253 45.54 -1.58 41.23
C SER A 253 46.72 -1.96 40.30
N SER A 254 47.66 -0.99 40.26
CA SER A 254 49.10 -1.09 39.95
C SER A 254 49.40 -1.18 38.44
N PHE A 255 50.00 -0.18 37.77
CA PHE A 255 51.18 0.65 38.07
C PHE A 255 51.09 1.99 37.33
#